data_AF-A0A1Y1V5J8-F1
#
_entry.id   AF-A0A1Y1V5J8-F1
#
_cell.length_a   1.000
_cell.length_b   1.000
_cell.length_c   1.000
_cell.angle_alpha   90.00
_cell.angle_beta   90.00
_cell.angle_gamma   90.00
#
_symmetry.space_group_name_H-M   'P 1'
#
loop_
_entity.id
_entity.type
_entity.pdbx_description
1 polymer ?
#
loop_
_entity_poly.entity_id
_entity_poly.type
_entity_poly.pdbx_seq_one_letter_code
_entity_poly.pdbx_strand_id
1 'polypeptide(L)' 'KRMIVGHTIQNYEEMITRCNDKLIIIDIGMSACYGGFTGYLEILNDKNEMWFRYN' A
#
# COMPACT_ATOMS: atom_id res chain seq x y z
N LYS A 1 -10.40 3.10 -12.80
CA LYS A 1 -10.44 3.81 -11.50
C LYS A 1 -10.00 2.83 -10.41
N ARG A 2 -9.19 3.29 -9.46
CA ARG A 2 -8.70 2.50 -8.32
C ARG A 2 -9.15 3.15 -7.01
N MET A 3 -9.32 2.36 -5.96
CA MET A 3 -9.59 2.78 -4.60
C MET A 3 -8.40 2.38 -3.73
N ILE A 4 -7.90 3.33 -2.93
CA ILE A 4 -6.78 3.11 -2.01
C ILE A 4 -7.34 3.21 -0.59
N VAL A 5 -7.13 2.17 0.21
CA VAL A 5 -7.71 2.03 1.55
C VAL A 5 -6.60 1.75 2.57
N GLY A 6 -6.64 2.47 3.70
CA GLY A 6 -5.79 2.20 4.87
C GLY A 6 -6.59 1.69 6.06
N HIS A 7 -6.01 1.74 7.27
CA HIS A 7 -6.65 1.25 8.50
C HIS A 7 -7.06 -0.23 8.44
N THR A 8 -6.17 -1.06 7.92
CA THR A 8 -6.35 -2.50 7.84
C THR A 8 -5.01 -3.12 8.19
N ILE A 9 -5.00 -4.05 9.16
CA ILE A 9 -3.79 -4.77 9.56
C ILE A 9 -3.23 -5.50 8.35
N GLN A 10 -1.97 -5.22 8.02
CA GLN A 10 -1.22 -5.86 6.94
C GLN A 10 0.06 -6.39 7.55
N ASN A 11 0.50 -7.56 7.09
CA ASN A 11 1.86 -7.98 7.38
C ASN A 11 2.81 -7.02 6.67
N TYR A 12 3.88 -6.61 7.36
CA TYR A 12 4.93 -5.80 6.76
C TYR A 12 5.40 -6.45 5.45
N GLU A 13 5.72 -5.61 4.45
CA GLU A 13 6.27 -6.03 3.15
C GLU A 13 5.29 -6.64 2.13
N GLU A 14 3.99 -6.73 2.44
CA GLU A 14 3.00 -7.22 1.46
C GLU A 14 2.02 -6.11 1.05
N MET A 15 1.91 -5.89 -0.27
CA MET A 15 0.81 -5.13 -0.85
C MET A 15 -0.38 -6.06 -1.07
N ILE A 16 -1.54 -5.67 -0.55
CA ILE A 16 -2.79 -6.40 -0.79
C ILE A 16 -3.56 -5.70 -1.91
N THR A 17 -3.72 -6.38 -3.04
CA THR A 17 -4.64 -5.94 -4.10
C THR A 17 -5.84 -6.87 -4.23
N ARG A 18 -6.99 -6.31 -4.59
CA ARG A 18 -8.23 -7.04 -4.87
C ARG A 18 -8.93 -6.46 -6.10
N CYS A 19 -9.86 -7.24 -6.65
CA CYS A 19 -10.71 -6.84 -7.75
C CYS A 19 -9.92 -6.40 -9.00
N ASN A 20 -8.89 -7.17 -9.38
CA ASN A 20 -7.98 -6.86 -10.50
C ASN A 20 -7.34 -5.47 -10.35
N ASP A 21 -6.66 -5.24 -9.23
CA ASP A 21 -5.94 -4.01 -8.89
C ASP A 21 -6.81 -2.74 -8.82
N LYS A 22 -8.14 -2.92 -8.69
CA LYS A 22 -9.08 -1.83 -8.48
C LYS A 22 -9.20 -1.44 -7.01
N LEU A 23 -8.86 -2.34 -6.09
CA LEU A 23 -8.80 -2.07 -4.66
C LEU A 23 -7.37 -2.37 -4.18
N ILE A 24 -6.69 -1.33 -3.70
CA ILE A 24 -5.33 -1.41 -3.15
C ILE A 24 -5.44 -1.09 -1.67
N ILE A 25 -4.95 -1.98 -0.83
CA ILE A 25 -4.99 -1.85 0.63
C ILE A 25 -3.55 -1.61 1.10
N ILE A 26 -3.28 -0.41 1.63
CA ILE A 26 -1.99 0.04 2.18
C ILE A 26 -2.21 0.85 3.45
N ASP A 27 -1.54 0.47 4.53
CA ASP A 27 -1.69 1.07 5.85
C ASP A 27 -0.33 1.47 6.44
N ILE A 28 0.10 2.67 6.08
CA ILE A 28 1.32 3.28 6.60
C ILE A 28 1.06 3.88 7.99
N GLY A 29 -0.19 4.17 8.35
CA GLY A 29 -0.55 4.83 9.62
C GLY A 29 -0.28 3.98 10.85
N MET A 30 -0.30 2.65 10.70
CA MET A 30 0.11 1.73 11.76
C MET A 30 1.60 1.84 12.10
N SER A 31 2.45 2.38 11.22
CA SER A 31 3.90 2.34 11.40
C SER A 31 4.39 2.89 12.75
N ALA A 32 3.78 3.97 13.26
CA ALA A 32 4.12 4.56 14.56
C ALA A 32 3.86 3.62 15.74
N CYS A 33 2.85 2.75 15.65
CA CYS A 33 2.52 1.77 16.69
C CYS A 33 3.49 0.57 16.72
N TYR A 34 4.21 0.32 15.62
CA TYR A 34 5.02 -0.90 15.44
C TYR A 34 6.51 -0.66 15.20
N GLY A 35 6.99 0.58 15.27
CA GLY A 35 8.43 0.87 15.16
C GLY A 35 8.83 2.18 14.47
N GLY A 36 7.87 2.99 14.03
CA GLY A 36 8.13 4.28 13.38
C GLY A 36 8.52 4.18 11.91
N PHE A 37 8.12 3.10 11.24
CA PHE A 37 8.45 2.85 9.83
C PHE A 37 7.83 3.90 8.89
N THR A 38 8.44 4.07 7.73
CA THR A 38 7.90 4.91 6.64
C THR A 38 7.56 4.03 5.46
N GLY A 39 6.51 4.35 4.74
CA GLY A 39 6.14 3.59 3.55
C GLY A 39 5.55 4.47 2.48
N TYR A 40 5.53 3.98 1.24
CA TYR A 40 4.90 4.66 0.13
C TYR A 40 4.28 3.68 -0.88
N LEU A 41 3.33 4.22 -1.64
CA LEU A 41 2.73 3.61 -2.82
C LEU A 41 2.97 4.55 -4.00
N GLU A 42 3.56 4.04 -5.08
CA GLU A 42 3.72 4.76 -6.34
C GLU A 42 2.94 4.05 -7.45
N ILE A 43 2.17 4.82 -8.23
CA ILE A 43 1.36 4.33 -9.35
C ILE A 43 1.72 5.12 -10.60
N LEU A 44 2.37 4.44 -11.56
CA LEU A 44 2.77 5.01 -12.84
C LEU A 44 1.80 4.52 -13.92
N ASN A 45 0.74 5.30 -14.16
CA ASN A 45 -0.35 4.90 -15.06
C ASN A 45 0.09 4.76 -16.53
N ASP A 46 1.03 5.59 -16.97
CA ASP A 46 1.60 5.60 -18.31
C ASP A 46 2.43 4.33 -18.58
N LYS A 47 3.06 3.78 -17.54
CA LYS A 47 3.88 2.56 -17.62
C LYS A 47 3.14 1.29 -17.20
N ASN A 48 1.92 1.43 -16.68
CA ASN A 48 1.19 0.34 -16.04
C ASN A 48 2.00 -0.35 -14.92
N GLU A 49 2.74 0.44 -14.15
CA GLU A 49 3.58 -0.03 -13.06
C GLU A 49 3.02 0.42 -11.70
N MET A 50 3.29 -0.38 -10.68
CA MET A 50 2.90 -0.09 -9.31
C MET A 50 4.00 -0.59 -8.36
N TRP A 51 4.44 0.30 -7.48
CA TRP A 51 5.53 0.05 -6.55
C TRP A 51 5.09 0.33 -5.13
N PHE A 52 5.56 -0.45 -4.17
CA PHE A 52 5.40 -0.17 -2.76
C PHE A 52 6.69 -0.47 -2.01
N ARG A 53 6.91 0.25 -0.92
CA ARG A 53 8.05 0.02 -0.04
C ARG A 53 7.66 0.36 1.39
N TYR A 54 8.11 -0.47 2.32
CA TYR A 54 8.17 -0.18 3.75
C TYR A 54 9.65 -0.09 4.14
N ASN A 55 10.02 0.94 4.91
CA ASN A 55 11.37 1.25 5.39
C ASN A 55 11.35 1.46 6.90
#